data_AF-A0A9D9W8I7-F1
#
_entry.id   AF-A0A9D9W8I7-F1
#
_cell.length_a   1.000
_cell.length_b   1.000
_cell.length_c   1.000
_cell.angle_alpha   90.00
_cell.angle_beta   90.00
_cell.angle_gamma   90.00
#
_symmetry.space_group_name_H-M   'P 1'
#
loop_
_entity.id
_entity.type
_entity.pdbx_description
1 polymer ?
#
loop_
_entity_poly.entity_id
_entity_poly.type
_entity_poly.pdbx_seq_one_letter_code
_entity_poly.pdbx_strand_id
1 'polypeptide(L)' 'MVAHRQARIDVSTGGLYCNADGAGAPTLIAILDGAPTLDSTDFLIV' A
#
# COMPACT_ATOMS: atom_id res chain seq x y z
N MET A 1 -11.07 5.70 18.12
CA MET A 1 -10.88 5.51 16.67
C MET A 1 -9.71 4.56 16.51
N VAL A 2 -9.90 3.38 15.92
CA VAL A 2 -8.83 2.39 15.72
C VAL A 2 -8.14 2.72 14.40
N ALA A 3 -6.82 2.92 14.43
CA ALA A 3 -6.03 3.11 13.22
C ALA A 3 -6.00 1.80 12.44
N HIS A 4 -6.71 1.73 11.31
CA HIS A 4 -6.59 0.62 10.39
C HIS A 4 -5.30 0.82 9.59
N ARG A 5 -4.34 -0.10 9.73
CA ARG A 5 -3.18 -0.17 8.83
C ARG A 5 -3.69 -0.42 7.42
N GLN A 6 -3.45 0.51 6.51
CA GLN A 6 -3.94 0.44 5.13
C GLN A 6 -2.76 0.45 4.16
N ALA A 7 -2.77 -0.47 3.20
CA ALA A 7 -1.90 -0.47 2.03
C ALA A 7 -2.70 0.04 0.82
N ARG A 8 -2.10 0.92 0.01
CA ARG A 8 -2.69 1.49 -1.23
C ARG A 8 -1.72 1.32 -2.38
N ILE A 9 -2.24 0.97 -3.56
CA ILE A 9 -1.50 0.96 -4.82
C ILE A 9 -1.85 2.21 -5.62
N ASP A 10 -0.84 2.86 -6.19
CA ASP A 10 -1.00 3.87 -7.23
C ASP A 10 -0.66 3.27 -8.60
N VAL A 11 -1.70 2.92 -9.35
CA VAL A 11 -1.55 2.25 -10.66
C VAL A 11 -0.94 3.15 -11.74
N SER A 12 -0.90 4.47 -11.53
CA SER A 12 -0.29 5.40 -12.49
C SER A 12 1.23 5.40 -12.44
N THR A 13 1.80 5.08 -11.26
CA THR A 13 3.25 5.07 -11.01
C THR A 13 3.77 3.69 -10.62
N GLY A 14 2.89 2.71 -10.40
CA GLY A 14 3.24 1.41 -9.81
C GLY A 14 3.62 1.49 -8.33
N GLY A 15 3.40 2.62 -7.66
CA GLY A 15 3.83 2.81 -6.27
C GLY A 15 2.93 2.08 -5.27
N LEU A 16 3.52 1.28 -4.37
CA LEU A 16 2.84 0.70 -3.21
C LEU A 16 3.14 1.53 -1.97
N TYR A 17 2.09 1.96 -1.28
CA TYR A 17 2.17 2.85 -0.12
C TYR A 17 1.55 2.23 1.13
N CYS A 18 2.18 2.44 2.28
CA CYS A 18 1.65 2.01 3.58
C CYS A 18 1.37 3.21 4.50
N ASN A 19 0.18 3.18 5.11
CA ASN A 19 -0.22 4.04 6.22
C ASN A 19 -0.21 3.21 7.50
N ALA A 20 0.85 3.37 8.30
CA ALA A 20 1.07 2.52 9.48
C ALA A 20 0.14 2.87 10.67
N ASP A 21 -0.47 4.06 10.68
CA ASP A 21 -1.14 4.60 11.88
C ASP A 21 -2.34 5.52 11.58
N GLY A 22 -2.72 5.71 10.31
CA GLY A 22 -3.81 6.62 9.93
C GLY A 22 -3.52 8.09 10.23
N ALA A 23 -2.29 8.44 10.61
CA ALA A 23 -1.88 9.79 10.99
C ALA A 23 -0.55 10.13 10.30
N GLY A 24 -0.61 10.50 9.03
CA GLY A 24 0.58 10.91 8.27
C GLY A 24 0.41 10.73 6.77
N ALA A 25 1.37 11.25 6.01
CA ALA A 25 1.44 10.98 4.58
C ALA A 25 1.82 9.51 4.34
N PRO A 26 1.22 8.83 3.35
CA PRO A 26 1.59 7.47 3.00
C PRO A 26 3.07 7.34 2.63
N THR A 27 3.72 6.30 3.15
CA THR A 27 5.13 6.02 2.83
C THR A 27 5.19 5.06 1.65
N LEU A 28 5.98 5.40 0.61
CA LEU A 28 6.27 4.49 -0.49
C LEU A 28 7.16 3.34 0.00
N ILE A 29 6.73 2.10 -0.21
CA ILE A 29 7.46 0.90 0.24
C ILE A 29 7.92 0.01 -0.92
N ALA A 30 7.33 0.13 -2.12
CA ALA A 30 7.77 -0.59 -3.31
C ALA A 30 7.32 0.11 -4.60
N ILE A 31 8.01 -0.16 -5.71
CA ILE A 31 7.58 0.16 -7.07
C ILE A 31 7.37 -1.16 -7.82
N LEU A 32 6.20 -1.28 -8.44
CA LEU A 32 5.75 -2.45 -9.16
C LEU A 32 5.86 -2.20 -10.67
N ASP A 33 6.78 -2.91 -11.32
CA ASP A 33 7.00 -2.79 -12.76
C ASP A 33 6.14 -3.79 -13.55
N GLY A 34 5.81 -3.47 -14.80
CA GLY A 34 5.09 -4.36 -15.71
C GLY A 34 3.59 -4.54 -15.43
N ALA A 35 2.97 -3.61 -14.69
CA ALA A 35 1.53 -3.62 -14.36
C ALA A 35 1.04 -4.95 -13.73
N PRO A 36 1.57 -5.35 -12.56
CA PRO A 36 1.15 -6.58 -11.92
C PRO A 36 -0.29 -6.50 -11.43
N THR A 37 -0.98 -7.64 -11.48
CA THR A 37 -2.27 -7.82 -10.83
C THR A 37 -2.04 -8.17 -9.37
N LEU A 38 -2.72 -7.48 -8.47
CA LEU A 38 -2.66 -7.71 -7.03
C LEU A 38 -4.07 -7.86 -6.46
N ASP A 39 -4.24 -8.85 -5.59
CA ASP A 39 -5.42 -9.03 -4.74
C ASP A 39 -5.11 -8.60 -3.30
N SER A 40 -6.16 -8.32 -2.55
CA SER A 40 -6.11 -8.10 -1.09
C SER A 40 -5.43 -9.23 -0.33
N THR A 41 -5.44 -10.46 -0.87
CA THR A 41 -4.81 -11.64 -0.26
C THR A 41 -3.29 -11.75 -0.49
N ASP A 42 -2.73 -10.95 -1.42
CA ASP A 42 -1.29 -10.94 -1.69
C ASP A 42 -0.48 -10.22 -0.60
N PHE A 43 -1.15 -9.50 0.30
CA PHE A 43 -0.52 -8.71 1.35
C PHE A 43 -0.86 -9.23 2.73
N LEU A 44 0.19 -9.52 3.51
CA LEU A 44 0.09 -9.73 4.95
C LEU A 44 0.61 -8.49 5.68
N ILE A 45 -0.27 -7.82 6.43
CA ILE A 45 0.12 -6.78 7.38
C ILE A 45 0.28 -7.43 8.75
N VAL A 46 1.51 -7.41 9.29
CA VAL A 46 1.88 -7.91 10.63
C VAL A 46 2.10 -6.77 11.60
#